data_AF-A0A914MPT6-F1
#
_entry.id   AF-A0A914MPT6-F1
#
_cell.length_a   1.000
_cell.length_b   1.000
_cell.length_c   1.000
_cell.angle_alpha   90.00
_cell.angle_beta   90.00
_cell.angle_gamma   90.00
#
_symmetry.space_group_name_H-M   'P 1'
#
loop_
_entity.id
_entity.type
_entity.pdbx_description
1 polymer ?
#
loop_
_entity_poly.entity_id
_entity_poly.type
_entity_poly.pdbx_seq_one_letter_code
_entity_poly.pdbx_strand_id
1 'polypeptide(L)'
;MELKEKMMLMLHLVRDCWSENPPERPKIDQVRSMLKQMVSDGNKNLMDYVFGMLEQYASSLEQEVEERTRELVEEKRKSDILLYRMLPKQVAEKLKLGEYVEPEQFSAATIFFLMLSPLQH
;
A
#
# COMPACT_ATOMS: atom_id res chain seq x y z
N MET A 1 29.62 6.25 22.34
CA MET A 1 29.20 7.04 21.16
C MET A 1 27.80 6.57 20.80
N GLU A 2 26.80 7.44 20.98
CA GLU A 2 25.39 7.02 20.92
C GLU A 2 24.98 6.63 19.50
N LEU A 3 24.06 5.66 19.36
CA LEU A 3 23.59 5.16 18.07
C LEU A 3 23.05 6.29 17.15
N LYS A 4 22.48 7.34 17.74
CA LYS A 4 21.99 8.53 17.03
C LYS A 4 23.10 9.34 16.36
N GLU A 5 24.26 9.48 17.00
CA GLU A 5 25.40 10.20 16.44
C GLU A 5 25.99 9.46 15.24
N LYS A 6 26.11 8.12 15.34
CA LYS A 6 26.55 7.27 14.22
C LYS A 6 25.61 7.35 13.02
N MET A 7 24.29 7.40 13.25
CA MET A 7 23.30 7.54 12.19
C MET A 7 23.42 8.89 11.46
N MET A 8 23.58 9.98 12.21
CA MET A 8 23.74 11.32 11.65
C MET A 8 25.01 11.41 10.78
N LEU A 9 26.11 10.82 11.24
CA LEU A 9 27.37 10.76 10.49
C LEU A 9 27.25 9.94 9.19
N MET A 10 26.47 8.86 9.20
CA MET A 10 26.21 8.07 7.99
C MET A 10 25.40 8.84 6.95
N LEU A 11 24.35 9.53 7.38
CA LEU A 11 23.53 10.37 6.49
C LEU A 11 24.36 11.51 5.87
N HIS A 12 25.24 12.14 6.65
CA HIS A 12 26.17 13.14 6.12
C HIS A 12 27.14 12.53 5.11
N LEU A 13 27.73 11.37 5.39
CA LEU A 13 28.64 10.69 4.46
C LEU A 13 27.94 10.34 3.13
N VAL A 14 26.69 9.86 3.18
CA VAL A 14 25.90 9.56 1.98
C VAL A 14 25.64 10.84 1.17
N ARG A 15 25.32 11.95 1.85
CA ARG A 15 25.10 13.24 1.21
C ARG A 15 26.36 13.78 0.55
N ASP A 16 27.51 13.67 1.22
CA ASP A 16 28.81 14.12 0.68
C ASP A 16 29.24 13.27 -0.53
N CYS A 17 28.97 11.96 -0.50
CA CYS A 17 29.19 11.07 -1.65
C CYS A 17 28.28 11.41 -2.84
N TRP A 18 27.11 12.00 -2.58
CA TRP A 18 26.13 12.41 -3.60
C TRP A 18 26.29 13.88 -4.03
N SER A 19 27.40 14.57 -3.71
CA SER A 19 27.58 15.97 -4.18
C SER A 19 27.45 16.08 -5.70
N GLU A 20 26.69 17.07 -6.19
CA GLU A 20 26.54 17.33 -7.63
C GLU A 20 27.88 17.70 -8.27
N ASN A 21 28.78 18.31 -7.50
CA ASN A 21 30.14 18.66 -7.91
C ASN A 21 31.08 17.46 -7.73
N PRO A 22 31.64 16.87 -8.81
CA PRO A 22 32.57 15.74 -8.71
C PRO A 22 33.81 15.96 -7.80
N PRO A 23 34.45 17.15 -7.75
CA PRO A 23 35.65 17.34 -6.92
C PRO A 23 35.36 17.49 -5.42
N GLU A 24 34.11 17.77 -5.05
CA GLU A 24 33.68 17.88 -3.65
C GLU A 24 33.39 16.50 -3.04
N ARG A 25 33.22 15.47 -3.88
CA ARG A 25 32.99 14.12 -3.41
C ARG A 25 34.25 13.60 -2.71
N PRO A 26 34.11 12.99 -1.52
CA PRO A 26 35.24 12.39 -0.83
C PRO A 26 35.82 11.24 -1.67
N LYS A 27 37.14 11.07 -1.58
CA LYS A 27 37.82 9.95 -2.25
C LYS A 27 37.41 8.62 -1.61
N ILE A 28 37.38 7.55 -2.40
CA ILE A 28 36.95 6.23 -1.92
C ILE A 28 37.75 5.73 -0.70
N ASP A 29 39.03 6.10 -0.59
CA ASP A 29 39.83 5.77 0.60
C ASP A 29 39.38 6.49 1.87
N GLN A 30 38.94 7.74 1.75
CA GLN A 30 38.39 8.52 2.85
C GLN A 30 37.04 7.95 3.28
N VAL A 31 36.16 7.66 2.32
CA VAL A 31 34.86 7.00 2.57
C VAL A 31 35.06 5.67 3.28
N ARG A 32 36.01 4.85 2.81
CA ARG A 32 36.33 3.55 3.42
C ARG A 32 36.87 3.70 4.83
N SER A 33 37.71 4.70 5.09
CA SER A 33 38.24 4.98 6.44
C SER A 33 37.12 5.43 7.40
N MET A 34 36.27 6.35 6.95
CA MET A 34 35.14 6.87 7.73
C MET A 34 34.11 5.76 8.03
N LEU A 35 33.77 4.94 7.04
CA LEU A 35 32.88 3.81 7.20
C LEU A 35 33.47 2.77 8.17
N LYS A 36 34.77 2.45 8.04
CA LYS A 36 35.44 1.54 8.97
C LYS A 36 35.40 2.05 10.41
N GLN A 37 35.60 3.34 10.65
CA GLN A 37 35.51 3.92 12.00
C GLN A 37 34.09 3.85 12.58
N MET A 38 33.05 3.98 11.75
CA MET A 38 31.66 3.83 12.18
C MET A 38 31.29 2.36 12.48
N VAL A 39 31.87 1.42 11.72
CA VAL A 39 31.58 -0.03 11.74
C VAL A 39 32.49 -0.83 12.68
N SER A 40 33.66 -0.31 13.06
CA SER A 40 34.71 -1.00 13.85
C SER A 40 34.24 -1.54 15.21
N ASP A 41 33.08 -1.12 15.71
CA ASP A 41 32.55 -1.53 17.02
C ASP A 41 31.34 -2.48 16.96
N GLY A 42 30.89 -2.91 15.78
CA GLY A 42 29.70 -3.76 15.73
C GLY A 42 29.13 -3.94 14.34
N ASN A 43 29.72 -4.87 13.59
CA ASN A 43 29.26 -5.29 12.26
C ASN A 43 27.89 -6.02 12.27
N LYS A 44 27.23 -6.13 13.44
CA LYS A 44 25.89 -6.71 13.60
C LYS A 44 24.82 -5.61 13.58
N ASN A 45 25.03 -4.54 14.36
CA ASN A 45 24.00 -3.55 14.65
C ASN A 45 23.46 -2.75 13.44
N LEU A 46 24.26 -2.51 12.40
CA LEU A 46 23.78 -1.74 11.25
C LEU A 46 22.90 -2.57 10.32
N MET A 47 23.36 -3.77 9.94
CA MET A 47 22.55 -4.67 9.10
C MET A 47 21.29 -5.07 9.85
N ASP A 48 21.38 -5.41 11.13
CA ASP A 48 20.23 -5.71 11.98
C ASP A 48 19.25 -4.53 12.07
N TYR A 49 19.75 -3.29 12.12
CA TYR A 49 18.91 -2.09 12.09
C TYR A 49 18.21 -1.90 10.74
N VAL A 50 18.93 -2.07 9.62
CA VAL A 50 18.33 -1.96 8.27
C VAL A 50 17.31 -3.09 8.05
N PHE A 51 17.59 -4.30 8.50
CA PHE A 51 16.63 -5.41 8.47
C PHE A 51 15.39 -5.12 9.31
N GLY A 52 15.56 -4.65 10.55
CA GLY A 52 14.43 -4.27 11.39
C GLY A 52 13.59 -3.14 10.79
N MET A 53 14.23 -2.18 10.13
CA MET A 53 13.54 -1.13 9.39
C MET A 53 12.74 -1.71 8.21
N LEU A 54 13.35 -2.59 7.40
CA LEU A 54 12.66 -3.24 6.28
C LEU A 54 11.50 -4.13 6.74
N GLU A 55 11.66 -4.87 7.82
CA GLU A 55 10.59 -5.68 8.44
C GLU A 55 9.44 -4.81 8.93
N GLN A 56 9.73 -3.68 9.58
CA GLN A 56 8.71 -2.72 10.02
C GLN A 56 7.96 -2.10 8.83
N TYR A 57 8.68 -1.73 7.77
CA TYR A 57 8.04 -1.22 6.55
C TYR A 57 7.18 -2.28 5.87
N ALA A 58 7.67 -3.52 5.74
CA ALA A 58 6.91 -4.63 5.17
C ALA A 58 5.64 -4.91 5.98
N SER A 59 5.75 -4.99 7.30
CA SER A 59 4.61 -5.21 8.20
C SER A 59 3.59 -4.06 8.12
N SER A 60 4.05 -2.82 8.06
CA SER A 60 3.17 -1.66 7.92
C SER A 60 2.43 -1.66 6.58
N LEU A 61 3.13 -2.02 5.49
CA LEU A 61 2.54 -2.16 4.15
C LEU A 61 1.50 -3.28 4.10
N GLU A 62 1.79 -4.43 4.72
CA GLU A 62 0.83 -5.54 4.81
C GLU A 62 -0.45 -5.11 5.55
N GLN A 63 -0.30 -4.40 6.67
CA GLN A 63 -1.43 -3.88 7.42
C GLN A 63 -2.26 -2.87 6.60
N GLU A 64 -1.59 -1.96 5.87
CA GLU A 64 -2.28 -1.00 5.01
C GLU A 64 -3.05 -1.71 3.87
N VAL A 65 -2.43 -2.71 3.23
CA VAL A 65 -3.09 -3.52 2.20
C VAL A 65 -4.30 -4.26 2.76
N GLU A 66 -4.18 -4.85 3.95
CA GLU A 66 -5.30 -5.55 4.60
C GLU A 66 -6.46 -4.60 4.89
N GLU A 67 -6.17 -3.41 5.44
CA GLU A 67 -7.18 -2.39 5.73
C GLU A 67 -7.90 -1.93 4.46
N ARG A 68 -7.16 -1.59 3.40
CA ARG A 68 -7.74 -1.21 2.11
C ARG A 68 -8.56 -2.33 1.48
N THR A 69 -8.09 -3.57 1.59
CA THR A 69 -8.81 -4.74 1.09
C THR A 69 -10.12 -4.93 1.84
N ARG A 70 -10.12 -4.73 3.17
CA ARG A 70 -11.32 -4.79 4.00
C ARG A 70 -12.35 -3.71 3.61
N GLU A 71 -11.91 -2.47 3.42
CA GLU A 71 -12.76 -1.37 2.94
C GLU A 71 -13.40 -1.70 1.58
N LEU A 72 -12.60 -2.21 0.63
CA LEU A 72 -13.08 -2.60 -0.70
C LEU A 72 -14.09 -3.75 -0.65
N VAL A 73 -13.88 -4.74 0.21
CA VAL A 73 -14.82 -5.85 0.40
C VAL A 73 -16.16 -5.35 0.94
N GLU A 74 -16.13 -4.42 1.90
CA GLU A 74 -17.35 -3.85 2.46
C GLU A 74 -18.11 -3.02 1.42
N GLU A 75 -17.41 -2.21 0.65
CA GLU A 75 -18.03 -1.38 -0.39
C GLU A 75 -18.60 -2.23 -1.53
N LYS A 76 -17.86 -3.26 -1.95
CA LYS A 76 -18.36 -4.26 -2.91
C LYS A 76 -19.65 -4.92 -2.40
N ARG A 77 -19.71 -5.28 -1.11
CA ARG A 77 -20.92 -5.88 -0.51
C ARG A 77 -22.11 -4.91 -0.55
N LYS A 78 -21.89 -3.62 -0.23
CA LYS A 78 -22.94 -2.59 -0.30
C LYS A 78 -23.44 -2.43 -1.73
N SER A 79 -22.53 -2.37 -2.69
CA SER A 79 -22.83 -2.30 -4.13
C SER A 79 -23.63 -3.52 -4.61
N ASP A 80 -23.22 -4.73 -4.24
CA ASP A 80 -23.92 -5.97 -4.60
C ASP A 80 -25.36 -6.00 -4.03
N ILE A 81 -25.56 -5.59 -2.78
CA ILE A 81 -26.89 -5.50 -2.17
C ILE A 81 -27.78 -4.53 -2.93
N LEU A 82 -27.24 -3.37 -3.27
CA LEU A 82 -27.96 -2.37 -4.04
C LEU A 82 -28.35 -2.91 -5.43
N LEU A 83 -27.42 -3.56 -6.12
CA LEU A 83 -27.65 -4.16 -7.42
C LEU A 83 -28.80 -5.19 -7.38
N TYR A 84 -28.80 -6.08 -6.39
CA TYR A 84 -29.89 -7.06 -6.22
C TYR A 84 -31.24 -6.46 -5.80
N ARG A 85 -31.25 -5.21 -5.29
CA ARG A 85 -32.50 -4.48 -5.03
C ARG A 85 -33.05 -3.80 -6.29
N MET A 86 -32.17 -3.47 -7.24
CA MET A 86 -32.55 -2.80 -8.49
C MET A 86 -32.90 -3.78 -9.60
N LEU A 87 -32.26 -4.96 -9.63
CA LEU A 87 -32.44 -5.96 -10.69
C LEU A 87 -32.76 -7.34 -10.11
N PRO A 88 -33.54 -8.17 -10.82
CA PRO A 88 -33.68 -9.58 -10.48
C PRO A 88 -32.32 -10.27 -10.41
N LYS A 89 -32.11 -11.16 -9.42
CA LYS A 89 -30.83 -11.86 -9.20
C LYS A 89 -30.25 -12.46 -10.48
N GLN A 90 -31.07 -13.12 -11.28
CA GLN A 90 -30.62 -13.77 -12.52
C GLN A 90 -30.04 -12.77 -13.53
N VAL A 91 -30.64 -11.58 -13.64
CA VAL A 91 -30.16 -10.50 -14.52
C VAL A 91 -28.88 -9.89 -13.95
N ALA A 92 -28.84 -9.64 -12.64
CA ALA A 92 -27.67 -9.08 -11.97
C ALA A 92 -26.43 -9.99 -12.11
N GLU A 93 -26.56 -11.31 -11.95
CA GLU A 93 -25.45 -12.26 -12.11
C GLU A 93 -24.90 -12.27 -13.55
N LYS A 94 -25.78 -12.32 -14.55
CA LYS A 94 -25.37 -12.26 -15.96
C LYS A 94 -24.60 -10.97 -16.26
N LEU A 95 -25.10 -9.83 -15.78
CA LEU A 95 -24.42 -8.54 -15.96
C LEU A 95 -23.07 -8.47 -15.22
N LYS A 96 -22.95 -9.07 -14.03
CA LYS A 96 -21.67 -9.17 -13.30
C LYS A 96 -20.63 -9.99 -14.06
N LEU A 97 -21.07 -10.98 -14.84
CA LEU A 97 -20.21 -11.80 -15.72
C LEU A 97 -19.92 -11.11 -17.06
N GLY A 98 -20.50 -9.93 -17.33
CA GLY A 98 -20.38 -9.23 -18.61
C GLY A 98 -21.20 -9.87 -19.73
N GLU A 99 -22.15 -10.74 -19.40
CA GLU A 99 -23.02 -11.39 -20.37
C GLU A 99 -24.12 -10.45 -20.86
N TYR A 100 -24.51 -10.62 -22.12
CA TYR A 100 -25.65 -9.93 -22.69
C TYR A 100 -26.97 -10.51 -22.14
N VAL A 101 -27.92 -9.63 -21.80
CA VAL A 101 -29.26 -10.01 -21.35
C VAL A 101 -30.26 -9.67 -22.46
N GLU A 102 -30.88 -10.69 -23.04
CA GLU A 102 -31.92 -10.50 -24.05
C GLU A 102 -33.17 -9.83 -23.46
N PRO A 103 -33.77 -8.85 -24.16
CA PRO A 103 -35.04 -8.25 -23.74
C PRO A 103 -36.19 -9.26 -23.79
N GLU A 104 -36.94 -9.38 -22.70
CA GLU A 104 -38.13 -10.23 -22.64
C GLU A 104 -39.42 -9.40 -22.74
N GLN A 105 -40.40 -9.93 -23.47
CA GLN A 105 -41.73 -9.33 -23.59
C GLN A 105 -42.72 -10.05 -22.66
N PHE A 106 -43.43 -9.28 -21.84
CA PHE A 106 -44.44 -9.81 -20.90
C PHE A 106 -45.84 -9.34 -21.32
N SER A 107 -46.84 -10.22 -21.26
CA SER A 107 -48.24 -9.86 -21.54
C SER A 107 -48.85 -8.96 -20.46
N ALA A 108 -48.34 -9.04 -19.24
CA ALA A 108 -48.64 -8.15 -18.12
C ALA A 108 -47.43 -8.11 -17.16
N ALA A 109 -47.20 -6.98 -16.50
CA ALA A 109 -46.11 -6.82 -15.53
C ALA A 109 -46.53 -5.93 -14.34
N THR A 110 -45.95 -6.19 -13.16
CA THR A 110 -46.11 -5.36 -11.97
C THR A 110 -44.86 -4.53 -11.76
N ILE A 111 -45.01 -3.21 -11.67
CA ILE A 111 -43.90 -2.29 -11.41
C ILE A 111 -43.80 -2.06 -9.90
N PHE A 112 -42.64 -2.34 -9.32
CA PHE A 112 -42.36 -2.08 -7.91
C PHE A 112 -41.43 -0.88 -7.77
N PHE A 113 -41.87 0.14 -7.03
CA PHE A 113 -41.07 1.34 -6.74
C PHE A 113 -40.43 1.20 -5.36
N LEU A 114 -39.10 1.17 -5.33
CA LEU A 114 -38.31 1.20 -4.10
C LEU A 114 -37.70 2.59 -3.89
N MET A 115 -38.01 3.22 -2.76
CA MET A 115 -37.16 4.31 -2.25
C MET A 115 -35.98 3.70 -1.51
N LEU A 116 -34.80 3.85 -2.07
CA LEU A 116 -33.56 3.52 -1.38
C LEU A 116 -33.29 4.63 -0.36
N SER A 117 -33.60 4.36 0.91
CA SER A 117 -33.08 5.20 1.98
C SER A 117 -31.55 5.04 2.02
N PRO A 118 -30.79 6.15 2.13
CA PRO A 118 -29.36 6.03 2.36
C PRO A 118 -29.15 5.26 3.65
N LEU A 119 -28.40 4.16 3.57
CA LEU A 119 -27.91 3.43 4.72
C LEU A 119 -27.09 4.42 5.56
N GLN A 120 -27.66 4.88 6.68
CA GLN A 120 -26.89 5.68 7.64
C GLN A 120 -25.79 4.79 8.22
N HIS A 121 -24.57 5.32 8.15
CA HIS A 121 -23.37 4.80 8.81
C HIS A 121 -23.52 4.84 10.34
#